data_AF-A0A6L7IHY2-F1
#
_entry.id   AF-A0A6L7IHY2-F1
#
_cell.length_a   1.000
_cell.length_b   1.000
_cell.length_c   1.000
_cell.angle_alpha   90.00
_cell.angle_beta   90.00
_cell.angle_gamma   90.00
#
_symmetry.space_group_name_H-M   'P 1'
#
loop_
_entity.id
_entity.type
_entity.pdbx_description
1 polymer ?
#
loop_
_entity_poly.entity_id
_entity_poly.type
_entity_poly.pdbx_seq_one_letter_code
_entity_poly.pdbx_strand_id
1 'polypeptide(L)' 'MLLATELERVFIIIDKGQEIKLNDPEPKWSVEAVMNFYANTYPILTTAKVSAPAIRDDTVQYTFESVMGTKG' A
#
# COMPACT_ATOMS: atom_id res chain seq x y z
N MET A 1 -14.66 10.96 24.71
CA MET A 1 -14.15 11.04 23.32
C MET A 1 -12.99 10.08 23.22
N LEU A 2 -13.15 8.96 22.52
CA LEU A 2 -12.02 8.09 22.20
C LEU A 2 -11.30 8.73 21.02
N LEU A 3 -10.14 9.34 21.27
CA LEU A 3 -9.19 9.68 20.21
C LEU A 3 -8.69 8.33 19.69
N ALA A 4 -9.28 7.82 18.60
CA ALA A 4 -8.71 6.71 17.88
C ALA A 4 -7.34 7.19 17.39
N THR A 5 -6.28 6.65 17.99
CA THR A 5 -4.92 6.91 17.53
C THR A 5 -4.80 6.13 16.22
N GLU A 6 -5.00 6.82 15.09
CA GLU A 6 -4.78 6.21 13.78
C GLU A 6 -3.29 5.92 13.67
N LEU A 7 -2.94 4.63 13.71
CA LEU A 7 -1.58 4.17 13.47
C LEU A 7 -1.17 4.61 12.07
N GLU A 8 0.08 5.06 11.93
CA GLU A 8 0.61 5.51 10.65
C GLU A 8 0.54 4.37 9.64
N ARG A 9 -0.07 4.64 8.47
CA ARG A 9 -0.20 3.65 7.40
C ARG A 9 1.01 3.76 6.48
N VAL A 10 1.62 2.63 6.19
CA VAL A 10 2.75 2.53 5.28
C VAL A 10 2.38 1.59 4.16
N PHE A 11 2.54 2.02 2.92
CA PHE A 11 2.23 1.21 1.76
C PHE A 11 3.53 0.66 1.18
N ILE A 12 3.53 -0.61 0.77
CA ILE A 12 4.72 -1.30 0.26
C ILE A 12 4.39 -1.85 -1.10
N ILE A 13 5.25 -1.60 -2.08
CA ILE A 13 5.09 -2.13 -3.44
C ILE A 13 6.35 -2.89 -3.81
N ILE A 14 6.20 -3.93 -4.62
CA ILE A 14 7.32 -4.66 -5.19
C ILE A 14 7.38 -4.32 -6.68
N ASP A 15 8.33 -3.49 -7.07
CA ASP A 15 8.60 -3.17 -8.47
C ASP A 15 9.94 -3.78 -8.89
N LYS A 16 9.92 -4.62 -9.93
CA LYS A 16 11.12 -5.30 -10.47
C LYS A 16 11.96 -6.05 -9.42
N GLY A 17 11.32 -6.60 -8.39
CA GLY A 17 11.99 -7.30 -7.29
C GLY A 17 12.57 -6.40 -6.21
N GLN A 18 12.31 -5.09 -6.28
CA GLN A 18 12.68 -4.13 -5.24
C GLN A 18 11.44 -3.72 -4.44
N GLU A 19 11.54 -3.82 -3.12
CA GLU A 19 10.55 -3.25 -2.21
C GLU A 19 10.70 -1.74 -2.14
N ILE A 20 9.61 -1.02 -2.37
CA ILE A 20 9.52 0.43 -2.28
C ILE A 20 8.45 0.76 -1.25
N LYS A 21 8.85 1.50 -0.23
CA LYS A 21 7.93 2.03 0.79
C LYS A 21 7.35 3.36 0.32
N LEU A 22 6.05 3.48 0.42
CA LEU A 22 5.25 4.64 0.07
C LEU A 22 4.57 5.14 1.34
N ASN A 23 4.65 6.45 1.57
CA ASN A 23 3.98 7.07 2.70
C ASN A 23 2.49 7.21 2.41
N ASP A 24 1.71 7.48 3.44
CA ASP A 24 0.30 7.81 3.25
C ASP A 24 0.15 9.26 2.78
N PRO A 25 -0.41 9.52 1.57
CA PRO A 25 -0.65 10.87 1.11
C PRO A 25 -1.80 11.56 1.87
N GLU A 26 -2.78 10.79 2.36
CA GLU A 26 -3.96 11.30 3.07
C GLU A 26 -4.58 10.20 3.94
N PRO A 27 -4.45 10.29 5.29
CA PRO A 27 -4.98 9.31 6.23
C PRO A 27 -6.49 9.05 6.09
N LYS A 28 -7.26 10.05 5.65
CA LYS A 28 -8.71 9.91 5.42
C LYS A 28 -9.07 9.08 4.19
N TRP A 29 -8.12 8.83 3.29
CA TRP A 29 -8.38 8.05 2.09
C TRP A 29 -8.47 6.56 2.42
N SER A 30 -9.28 5.84 1.63
CA SER A 30 -9.23 4.39 1.63
C SER A 30 -7.89 3.92 1.05
N VAL A 31 -7.49 2.71 1.41
CA VAL A 31 -6.26 2.10 0.88
C VAL A 31 -6.30 2.01 -0.66
N GLU A 32 -7.47 1.75 -1.24
CA GLU A 32 -7.68 1.74 -2.69
C GLU A 32 -7.48 3.12 -3.32
N ALA A 33 -7.93 4.20 -2.66
CA ALA A 33 -7.71 5.56 -3.14
C ALA A 33 -6.20 5.91 -3.12
N VAL A 34 -5.48 5.50 -2.07
CA VAL A 34 -4.02 5.64 -2.02
C VAL A 34 -3.33 4.81 -3.12
N MET A 35 -3.78 3.58 -3.36
CA MET A 35 -3.27 2.73 -4.45
C MET A 35 -3.48 3.39 -5.81
N ASN A 36 -4.69 3.91 -6.08
CA ASN A 36 -5.01 4.61 -7.32
C ASN A 36 -4.22 5.91 -7.49
N PHE A 37 -3.96 6.64 -6.40
CA PHE A 37 -3.09 7.81 -6.41
C PHE A 37 -1.69 7.44 -6.89
N TYR A 38 -1.09 6.40 -6.29
CA TYR A 38 0.23 5.92 -6.66
C TYR A 38 0.27 5.19 -8.01
N ALA A 39 -0.86 4.70 -8.52
CA ALA A 39 -0.94 4.05 -9.83
C ALA A 39 -0.54 4.97 -11.00
N ASN A 40 -0.67 6.29 -10.82
CA ASN A 40 -0.19 7.28 -11.78
C ASN A 40 1.34 7.29 -11.91
N THR A 41 2.05 6.96 -10.83
CA THR A 41 3.52 6.91 -10.78
C THR A 41 4.04 5.48 -10.99
N TYR A 42 3.32 4.49 -10.47
CA TYR A 42 3.64 3.08 -10.52
C TYR A 42 2.51 2.32 -11.24
N PRO A 43 2.56 2.20 -12.59
CA PRO A 43 1.50 1.54 -13.36
C PRO A 43 1.19 0.11 -12.91
N ILE A 44 2.14 -0.57 -12.25
CA ILE A 44 1.95 -1.92 -11.67
C ILE A 44 0.81 -1.97 -10.64
N LEU A 45 0.45 -0.82 -10.05
CA LEU A 45 -0.62 -0.72 -9.06
C LEU A 45 -2.01 -0.73 -9.68
N THR A 46 -2.15 -0.44 -10.98
CA THR A 46 -3.45 -0.47 -11.68
C THR A 46 -4.10 -1.86 -11.67
N THR A 47 -3.28 -2.91 -11.60
CA THR A 47 -3.72 -4.31 -11.54
C THR A 47 -3.33 -4.99 -10.23
N ALA A 48 -2.77 -4.25 -9.28
CA ALA A 48 -2.39 -4.79 -7.98
C ALA A 48 -3.59 -4.99 -7.07
N LYS A 49 -3.40 -5.85 -6.07
CA LYS A 49 -4.36 -6.08 -5.00
C LYS A 49 -3.77 -5.61 -3.68
N VAL A 50 -4.63 -5.11 -2.81
CA VAL A 50 -4.26 -4.73 -1.46
C VAL A 50 -4.18 -5.99 -0.60
N SER A 51 -3.04 -6.22 0.06
CA SER A 51 -2.88 -7.29 1.05
C SER A 51 -3.69 -7.01 2.32
N ALA A 52 -3.83 -8.02 3.17
CA ALA A 52 -4.31 -7.78 4.54
C ALA A 52 -3.38 -6.78 5.27
N PRO A 53 -3.94 -5.93 6.17
CA PRO A 53 -3.14 -5.03 7.00
C PRO A 53 -2.20 -5.83 7.92
N ALA A 54 -0.93 -5.46 7.94
CA ALA A 54 0.06 -6.02 8.86
C ALA A 54 0.54 -4.94 9.83
N ILE A 55 0.33 -5.12 11.12
CA ILE A 55 0.85 -4.18 12.13
C ILE A 55 2.30 -4.55 12.44
N ARG A 56 3.22 -3.63 12.20
CA ARG A 56 4.66 -3.75 12.50
C ARG A 56 5.20 -2.39 12.93
N ASP A 57 6.03 -2.37 13.96
CA ASP A 57 6.71 -1.15 14.42
C ASP A 57 5.77 0.04 14.65
N ASP A 58 4.62 -0.18 15.29
CA ASP A 58 3.56 0.82 15.51
C ASP A 58 2.99 1.46 14.23
N THR A 59 3.18 0.80 13.08
CA THR A 59 2.61 1.20 11.78
C THR A 59 1.72 0.10 11.21
N VAL A 60 0.73 0.48 10.41
CA VAL A 60 -0.09 -0.45 9.63
C VAL A 60 0.48 -0.52 8.23
N GLN A 61 1.11 -1.64 7.91
CA GLN A 61 1.71 -1.89 6.60
C GLN A 61 0.72 -2.58 5.67
N TYR A 62 0.53 -2.01 4.49
CA TYR A 62 -0.26 -2.57 3.40
C TYR A 62 0.65 -2.87 2.23
N THR A 63 0.68 -4.12 1.76
CA THR A 63 1.46 -4.50 0.58
C THR A 63 0.54 -4.49 -0.63
N PHE A 64 0.94 -3.80 -1.70
CA PHE A 64 0.27 -3.89 -2.99
C PHE A 64 0.90 -5.01 -3.80
N GLU A 65 0.21 -6.14 -3.83
CA GLU A 65 0.61 -7.34 -4.56
C GLU A 65 0.20 -7.18 -6.03
N SER A 66 1.17 -6.82 -6.87
CA SER A 66 0.94 -6.82 -8.32
C SER A 66 0.82 -8.26 -8.82
N VAL A 67 -0.11 -8.52 -9.74
CA VAL A 67 -0.26 -9.83 -10.39
C VAL A 67 0.79 -10.01 -11.51
N MET A 68 1.92 -9.31 -11.43
CA MET A 68 2.94 -9.31 -12.47
C MET A 68 3.72 -10.64 -12.47
N GLY A 69 3.12 -11.64 -13.12
CA GLY A 69 3.80 -12.80 -13.68
C GLY A 69 4.00 -13.97 -12.73
N THR A 70 3.00 -14.86 -12.64
CA THR A 70 3.35 -16.29 -12.68
C THR A 70 3.96 -16.54 -14.05
N LYS A 71 5.29 -16.56 -14.11
CA LYS A 71 6.02 -17.12 -15.25
C LYS A 71 5.61 -18.60 -15.35
N GLY A 72 4.73 -18.90 -16.29
CA GLY A 72 4.34 -20.25 -16.71
C GLY A 72 4.43 -20.30 -18.22
#